data_AF-A0AAV4SB94-F1
#
_entry.id   AF-A0AAV4SB94-F1
#
_cell.length_a   1.000
_cell.length_b   1.000
_cell.length_c   1.000
_cell.angle_alpha   90.00
_cell.angle_beta   90.00
_cell.angle_gamma   90.00
#
_symmetry.space_group_name_H-M   'P 1'
#
loop_
_entity.id
_entity.type
_entity.pdbx_description
1 polymer ?
#
loop_
_entity_poly.entity_id
_entity_poly.type
_entity_poly.pdbx_seq_one_letter_code
_entity_poly.pdbx_strand_id
1 'polypeptide(L)'
;MGRFLQVGSKVWLTRRNSIIPIVEGIVLESLSDVKRGLIYQVKYKTKYTYRAICNANELAYKENSDVIVPIGTRIVALFEERMFAGVVAEHPTHTNSNRYLIFFDDNNHAGYIEHKNIHVICDQSDAYENYSDFFRTYLENFPERPLVKFKKHQLTRTIYDNNWERTIVLDIDGSLVKMHFIDKDIIQWIYRGCERFELLSDLVDWDTEKPRKCRRLVPLTYQPFVLFTRDSETAVFYDSVSFGKSNDDKFVK
;
A
#
# COMPACT_ATOMS: atom_id res chain seq x y z
N MET A 1 16.39 13.14 2.04
CA MET A 1 17.68 12.66 1.51
C MET A 1 17.99 11.34 2.18
N GLY A 2 18.05 10.24 1.42
CA GLY A 2 18.38 8.92 1.96
C GLY A 2 19.80 8.89 2.51
N ARG A 3 20.00 8.14 3.60
CA ARG A 3 21.32 7.94 4.22
C ARG A 3 22.13 7.00 3.31
N PHE A 4 23.32 7.41 2.88
CA PHE A 4 24.22 6.53 2.13
C PHE A 4 24.50 5.25 2.92
N LEU A 5 24.41 4.09 2.27
CA LEU A 5 24.72 2.82 2.91
C LEU A 5 26.23 2.68 3.08
N GLN A 6 26.67 2.42 4.30
CA GLN A 6 28.09 2.19 4.60
C GLN A 6 28.45 0.72 4.37
N VAL A 7 29.72 0.46 4.08
CA VAL A 7 30.26 -0.91 4.04
C VAL A 7 30.02 -1.59 5.39
N GLY A 8 29.54 -2.83 5.35
CA GLY A 8 29.15 -3.60 6.53
C GLY A 8 27.69 -3.41 6.97
N SER A 9 26.95 -2.45 6.40
CA SER A 9 25.54 -2.25 6.72
C SER A 9 24.71 -3.47 6.36
N LYS A 10 23.82 -3.88 7.27
CA LYS A 10 22.80 -4.90 7.00
C LYS A 10 21.62 -4.29 6.26
N VAL A 11 21.12 -4.99 5.27
CA VAL A 11 20.03 -4.54 4.40
C VAL A 11 19.10 -5.69 4.05
N TRP A 12 17.87 -5.37 3.68
CA TRP A 12 16.98 -6.29 2.97
C TRP A 12 17.15 -6.09 1.46
N LEU A 13 17.30 -7.19 0.73
CA LEU A 13 17.45 -7.21 -0.73
C LEU A 13 16.09 -7.42 -1.39
N THR A 14 15.65 -6.44 -2.19
CA THR A 14 14.28 -6.35 -2.72
C THR A 14 14.29 -6.36 -4.25
N ARG A 15 15.08 -7.25 -4.83
CA ARG A 15 15.39 -7.21 -6.27
C ARG A 15 14.11 -7.30 -7.12
N ARG A 16 13.91 -6.32 -8.00
CA ARG A 16 12.72 -6.25 -8.87
C ARG A 16 12.56 -7.52 -9.69
N ASN A 17 11.31 -7.98 -9.85
CA ASN A 17 10.91 -9.09 -10.71
C ASN A 17 11.69 -10.39 -10.51
N SER A 18 12.22 -10.61 -9.30
CA SER A 18 12.94 -11.82 -8.98
C SER A 18 12.02 -12.81 -8.28
N ILE A 19 12.07 -14.07 -8.72
CA ILE A 19 11.53 -15.22 -7.96
C ILE A 19 12.21 -15.34 -6.59
N ILE A 20 13.36 -14.67 -6.41
CA ILE A 20 14.12 -14.70 -5.18
C ILE A 20 13.33 -13.96 -4.09
N PRO A 21 13.03 -14.62 -2.96
CA PRO A 21 12.38 -13.97 -1.84
C PRO A 21 13.23 -12.82 -1.31
N ILE A 22 12.59 -11.85 -0.66
CA ILE A 22 13.33 -10.77 -0.01
C ILE A 22 14.16 -11.37 1.12
N VAL A 23 15.48 -11.10 1.10
CA VAL A 23 16.46 -11.73 1.99
C VAL A 23 17.40 -10.71 2.60
N GLU A 24 17.97 -11.06 3.76
CA GLU A 24 18.99 -10.24 4.41
C GLU A 24 20.33 -10.33 3.66
N GLY A 25 20.98 -9.18 3.53
CA GLY A 25 22.30 -9.03 2.94
C GLY A 25 23.16 -8.04 3.72
N ILE A 26 24.44 -8.00 3.35
CA ILE A 26 25.45 -7.09 3.89
C ILE A 26 26.10 -6.35 2.73
N VAL A 27 26.17 -5.03 2.83
CA VAL A 27 26.86 -4.18 1.85
C VAL A 27 28.37 -4.42 1.95
N LEU A 28 28.99 -4.81 0.83
CA LEU A 28 30.44 -5.02 0.74
C LEU A 28 31.17 -3.77 0.28
N GLU A 29 30.60 -3.06 -0.69
CA GLU A 29 31.19 -1.87 -1.30
C GLU A 29 30.10 -1.00 -1.95
N SER A 30 30.38 0.30 -2.04
CA SER A 30 29.62 1.26 -2.83
C SER A 30 30.43 1.62 -4.07
N LEU A 31 29.81 1.55 -5.24
CA LEU A 31 30.45 1.81 -6.54
C LEU A 31 29.68 2.90 -7.28
N SER A 32 30.38 3.68 -8.09
CA SER A 32 29.76 4.64 -9.01
C SER A 32 29.66 4.05 -10.41
N ASP A 33 28.46 4.01 -10.97
CA ASP A 33 28.17 3.60 -12.34
C ASP A 33 27.71 4.81 -13.17
N VAL A 34 28.22 4.94 -14.39
CA VAL A 34 27.95 6.09 -15.27
C VAL A 34 26.47 6.22 -15.65
N LYS A 35 25.76 5.08 -15.76
CA LYS A 35 24.34 5.06 -16.17
C LYS A 35 23.40 5.00 -14.98
N ARG A 36 23.77 4.28 -13.92
CA ARG A 36 22.91 4.00 -12.76
C ARG A 36 23.18 4.89 -11.56
N GLY A 37 24.25 5.69 -11.60
CA GLY A 37 24.69 6.47 -10.45
C GLY A 37 25.28 5.57 -9.37
N LEU A 38 24.87 5.78 -8.12
CA LEU A 38 25.41 5.03 -6.99
C LEU A 38 24.78 3.64 -6.88
N ILE A 39 25.62 2.61 -6.92
CA ILE A 39 25.24 1.19 -6.81
C ILE A 39 26.00 0.53 -5.66
N TYR A 40 25.48 -0.59 -5.17
CA TYR A 40 26.03 -1.33 -4.04
C TYR A 40 26.26 -2.78 -4.40
N GLN A 41 27.43 -3.31 -4.03
CA GLN A 41 27.65 -4.75 -4.05
C GLN A 41 27.18 -5.32 -2.70
N VAL A 42 26.22 -6.24 -2.74
CA VAL A 42 25.62 -6.85 -1.55
C VAL A 42 25.90 -8.34 -1.54
N LYS A 43 26.43 -8.83 -0.42
CA LYS A 43 26.57 -10.25 -0.13
C LYS A 43 25.33 -10.74 0.61
N TYR A 44 24.71 -11.80 0.13
CA TYR A 44 23.53 -12.39 0.78
C TYR A 44 23.61 -13.91 0.75
N LYS A 45 22.85 -14.56 1.62
CA LYS A 45 22.82 -16.01 1.77
C LYS A 45 21.40 -16.54 1.60
N THR A 46 21.24 -17.49 0.70
CA THR A 46 20.05 -18.36 0.63
C THR A 46 20.51 -19.79 0.93
N LYS A 47 20.50 -20.70 -0.06
CA LYS A 47 21.18 -21.99 0.01
C LYS A 47 22.70 -21.84 -0.09
N TYR A 48 23.15 -20.92 -0.94
CA TYR A 48 24.55 -20.58 -1.14
C TYR A 48 24.79 -19.11 -0.83
N THR A 49 26.06 -18.73 -0.81
CA THR A 49 26.46 -17.32 -0.67
C THR A 49 26.56 -16.71 -2.05
N TYR A 50 25.89 -15.58 -2.25
CA TYR A 50 25.86 -14.85 -3.51
C TYR A 50 26.32 -13.42 -3.32
N ARG A 51 26.66 -12.78 -4.44
CA ARG A 51 26.87 -11.34 -4.54
C ARG A 51 25.98 -10.78 -5.62
N ALA A 52 25.33 -9.66 -5.35
CA ALA A 52 24.54 -8.93 -6.32
C ALA A 52 25.00 -7.47 -6.38
N ILE A 53 24.89 -6.86 -7.55
CA ILE A 53 24.99 -5.42 -7.72
C ILE A 53 23.58 -4.88 -7.74
N CYS A 54 23.28 -3.96 -6.83
CA CYS A 54 21.95 -3.43 -6.59
C CYS A 54 21.96 -1.91 -6.56
N ASN A 55 20.86 -1.32 -7.05
CA ASN A 55 20.58 0.08 -6.83
C ASN A 55 20.05 0.31 -5.40
N ALA A 56 20.06 1.56 -4.94
CA ALA A 56 19.50 1.90 -3.62
C ALA A 56 18.01 1.58 -3.49
N ASN A 57 17.24 1.65 -4.58
CA ASN A 57 15.80 1.33 -4.60
C ASN A 57 15.51 -0.18 -4.59
N GLU A 58 16.54 -1.02 -4.68
CA GLU A 58 16.45 -2.47 -4.54
C GLU A 58 16.90 -2.94 -3.14
N LEU A 59 17.11 -1.99 -2.22
CA LEU A 59 17.61 -2.23 -0.87
C LEU A 59 16.72 -1.52 0.15
N ALA A 60 16.41 -2.18 1.25
CA ALA A 60 15.78 -1.55 2.40
C ALA A 60 16.68 -1.60 3.63
N TYR A 61 16.58 -0.59 4.49
CA TYR A 61 17.32 -0.56 5.75
C TYR A 61 16.90 -1.74 6.64
N LYS A 62 17.86 -2.42 7.27
CA LYS A 62 17.55 -3.50 8.21
C LYS A 62 16.93 -2.96 9.50
N GLU A 63 17.33 -1.76 9.91
CA GLU A 63 16.77 -1.07 11.06
C GLU A 63 15.39 -0.51 10.71
N ASN A 64 14.49 -0.45 11.70
CA ASN A 64 13.21 0.22 11.54
C ASN A 64 13.42 1.74 11.58
N SER A 65 12.47 2.49 11.03
CA SER A 65 12.45 3.94 11.18
C SER A 65 12.20 4.32 12.64
N ASP A 66 12.85 5.35 13.17
CA ASP A 66 12.54 5.88 14.51
C ASP A 66 11.31 6.82 14.51
N VAL A 67 10.82 7.16 13.33
CA VAL A 67 9.71 8.07 13.09
C VAL A 67 8.58 7.39 12.32
N ILE A 68 7.40 7.99 12.38
CA ILE A 68 6.26 7.55 11.57
C ILE A 68 6.64 7.57 10.09
N VAL A 69 6.41 6.44 9.42
CA VAL A 69 6.70 6.30 8.00
C VAL A 69 5.59 7.01 7.19
N PRO A 70 5.91 7.98 6.32
CA PRO A 70 4.91 8.71 5.55
C PRO A 70 4.09 7.81 4.60
N ILE A 71 2.84 8.19 4.32
CA ILE A 71 2.03 7.56 3.26
C ILE A 71 2.72 7.75 1.90
N GLY A 72 2.61 6.75 1.03
CA GLY A 72 3.34 6.68 -0.23
C GLY A 72 4.77 6.16 -0.09
N THR A 73 5.32 6.07 1.12
CA THR A 73 6.68 5.54 1.29
C THR A 73 6.75 4.08 0.87
N ARG A 74 7.73 3.77 0.03
CA ARG A 74 8.09 2.44 -0.39
C ARG A 74 8.80 1.70 0.73
N ILE A 75 8.31 0.51 1.05
CA ILE A 75 8.78 -0.28 2.18
C ILE A 75 8.87 -1.77 1.83
N VAL A 76 9.53 -2.50 2.70
CA VAL A 76 9.38 -3.95 2.86
C VAL A 76 8.72 -4.22 4.19
N ALA A 77 7.75 -5.12 4.22
CA ALA A 77 7.07 -5.53 5.43
C ALA A 77 7.10 -7.05 5.62
N LEU A 78 7.21 -7.47 6.88
CA LEU A 78 6.95 -8.85 7.29
C LEU A 78 5.44 -9.07 7.41
N PHE A 79 4.89 -9.90 6.53
CA PHE A 79 3.48 -10.27 6.47
C PHE A 79 3.37 -11.78 6.33
N GLU A 80 2.55 -12.43 7.16
CA GLU A 80 2.36 -13.90 7.14
C GLU A 80 3.69 -14.69 7.05
N GLU A 81 4.65 -14.32 7.91
CA GLU A 81 5.99 -14.93 8.01
C GLU A 81 6.90 -14.75 6.78
N ARG A 82 6.52 -13.92 5.82
CA ARG A 82 7.29 -13.63 4.61
C ARG A 82 7.47 -12.14 4.42
N MET A 83 8.55 -11.78 3.73
CA MET A 83 8.88 -10.39 3.44
C MET A 83 8.30 -10.01 2.07
N PHE A 84 7.54 -8.92 2.03
CA PHE A 84 6.92 -8.39 0.83
C PHE A 84 7.25 -6.91 0.65
N ALA A 85 7.47 -6.50 -0.59
CA ALA A 85 7.56 -5.09 -0.94
C ALA A 85 6.16 -4.50 -1.12
N GLY A 86 6.03 -3.22 -0.76
CA GLY A 86 4.75 -2.53 -0.83
C GLY A 86 4.88 -1.04 -0.57
N VAL A 87 3.74 -0.41 -0.36
CA VAL A 87 3.61 1.02 -0.12
C VAL A 87 2.73 1.29 1.10
N VAL A 88 3.11 2.27 1.90
CA VAL A 88 2.29 2.74 3.03
C VAL A 88 1.05 3.46 2.50
N ALA A 89 -0.13 2.97 2.88
CA ALA A 89 -1.42 3.56 2.53
C ALA A 89 -2.07 4.29 3.71
N GLU A 90 -1.86 3.85 4.95
CA GLU A 90 -2.37 4.53 6.16
C GLU A 90 -1.31 4.58 7.26
N HIS A 91 -1.33 5.67 8.02
CA HIS A 91 -0.55 5.82 9.25
C HIS A 91 -1.15 5.00 10.40
N PRO A 92 -0.34 4.68 11.43
CA PRO A 92 -0.84 4.11 12.67
C PRO A 92 -1.76 5.13 13.37
N THR A 93 -3.01 4.73 13.60
CA THR A 93 -4.01 5.51 14.33
C THR A 93 -4.67 4.62 15.37
N HIS A 94 -5.42 5.22 16.29
CA HIS A 94 -6.21 4.43 17.23
C HIS A 94 -7.21 3.49 16.53
N THR A 95 -7.79 3.95 15.41
CA THR A 95 -8.81 3.19 14.67
C THR A 95 -8.30 1.94 13.98
N ASN A 96 -7.00 1.89 13.64
CA ASN A 96 -6.35 0.72 13.07
C ASN A 96 -5.44 -0.01 14.07
N SER A 97 -5.59 0.26 15.37
CA SER A 97 -4.78 -0.34 16.45
C SER A 97 -3.28 -0.06 16.30
N ASN A 98 -2.92 1.15 15.91
CA ASN A 98 -1.54 1.62 15.73
C ASN A 98 -0.74 0.80 14.71
N ARG A 99 -1.38 0.37 13.62
CA ARG A 99 -0.76 -0.39 12.52
C ARG A 99 -0.80 0.40 11.22
N TYR A 100 0.19 0.19 10.38
CA TYR A 100 0.21 0.76 9.04
C TYR A 100 -0.63 -0.09 8.10
N LEU A 101 -1.48 0.52 7.28
CA LEU A 101 -2.04 -0.18 6.13
C LEU A 101 -0.99 -0.21 5.03
N ILE A 102 -0.64 -1.40 4.54
CA ILE A 102 0.28 -1.59 3.43
C ILE A 102 -0.48 -2.18 2.24
N PHE A 103 -0.26 -1.62 1.05
CA PHE A 103 -0.60 -2.27 -0.21
C PHE A 103 0.65 -2.92 -0.79
N PHE A 104 0.58 -4.21 -1.08
CA PHE A 104 1.70 -4.98 -1.59
C PHE A 104 1.77 -4.95 -3.12
N ASP A 105 2.95 -5.23 -3.66
CA ASP A 105 3.23 -5.19 -5.11
C ASP A 105 2.48 -6.21 -5.94
N ASP A 106 2.01 -7.28 -5.32
CA ASP A 106 1.25 -8.32 -5.99
C ASP A 106 -0.17 -7.89 -6.38
N ASN A 107 -0.53 -6.61 -6.13
CA ASN A 107 -1.79 -5.95 -6.46
C ASN A 107 -3.04 -6.57 -5.82
N ASN A 108 -2.90 -7.68 -5.11
CA ASN A 108 -3.99 -8.47 -4.57
C ASN A 108 -4.01 -8.50 -3.05
N HIS A 109 -2.88 -8.21 -2.39
CA HIS A 109 -2.80 -8.20 -0.94
C HIS A 109 -2.74 -6.79 -0.36
N ALA A 110 -3.49 -6.61 0.71
CA ALA A 110 -3.41 -5.47 1.60
C ALA A 110 -3.42 -5.97 3.04
N GLY A 111 -2.61 -5.37 3.91
CA GLY A 111 -2.45 -5.85 5.28
C GLY A 111 -2.12 -4.74 6.26
N TYR A 112 -2.59 -4.91 7.50
CA TYR A 112 -2.16 -4.08 8.62
C TYR A 112 -0.87 -4.63 9.22
N ILE A 113 0.17 -3.80 9.27
CA ILE A 113 1.51 -4.18 9.71
C ILE A 113 1.94 -3.31 10.89
N GLU A 114 2.50 -3.92 11.92
CA GLU A 114 3.11 -3.21 13.04
C GLU A 114 4.40 -2.51 12.62
N HIS A 115 4.69 -1.36 13.25
CA HIS A 115 5.86 -0.55 12.92
C HIS A 115 7.20 -1.33 12.91
N LYS A 116 7.39 -2.23 13.89
CA LYS A 116 8.60 -3.07 14.03
C LYS A 116 8.84 -4.03 12.86
N ASN A 117 7.80 -4.28 12.05
CA ASN A 117 7.84 -5.19 10.92
C ASN A 117 8.01 -4.45 9.58
N ILE A 118 8.27 -3.15 9.59
CA ILE A 118 8.38 -2.30 8.39
C ILE A 118 9.81 -1.77 8.24
N HIS A 119 10.35 -1.90 7.03
CA HIS A 119 11.69 -1.48 6.66
C HIS A 119 11.62 -0.55 5.44
N VAL A 120 12.18 0.64 5.56
CA VAL A 120 12.10 1.66 4.49
C VAL A 120 13.09 1.35 3.37
N ILE A 121 12.64 1.41 2.11
CA ILE A 121 13.52 1.30 0.94
C ILE A 121 14.46 2.51 0.90
N CYS A 122 15.76 2.28 0.66
CA CYS A 122 16.81 3.27 0.84
C CYS A 122 16.70 4.44 -0.16
N ASP A 123 16.14 4.19 -1.34
CA ASP A 123 15.80 5.21 -2.31
C ASP A 123 14.34 5.07 -2.76
N GLN A 124 13.67 6.21 -2.84
CA GLN A 124 12.23 6.35 -3.13
C GLN A 124 11.99 6.88 -4.55
N SER A 125 13.05 7.05 -5.35
CA SER A 125 13.01 7.64 -6.70
C SER A 125 12.03 6.96 -7.65
N ASP A 126 11.78 5.66 -7.47
CA ASP A 126 10.89 4.85 -8.29
C ASP A 126 9.52 4.60 -7.67
N ALA A 127 9.22 5.15 -6.49
CA ALA A 127 7.99 4.85 -5.77
C ALA A 127 6.77 5.13 -6.66
N TYR A 128 6.70 6.33 -7.25
CA TYR A 128 5.58 6.76 -8.10
C TYR A 128 5.42 5.95 -9.40
N GLU A 129 6.52 5.52 -10.01
CA GLU A 129 6.49 4.69 -11.22
C GLU A 129 5.95 3.28 -10.93
N ASN A 130 6.22 2.77 -9.73
CA ASN A 130 5.80 1.44 -9.29
C ASN A 130 4.41 1.41 -8.66
N TYR A 131 3.76 2.55 -8.46
CA TYR A 131 2.39 2.56 -7.97
C TYR A 131 1.46 1.96 -9.02
N SER A 132 0.67 0.98 -8.59
CA SER A 132 -0.46 0.52 -9.39
C SER A 132 -1.42 1.68 -9.65
N ASP A 133 -2.13 1.62 -10.77
CA ASP A 133 -3.14 2.65 -11.11
C ASP A 133 -4.17 2.79 -9.97
N PHE A 134 -4.53 1.67 -9.34
CA PHE A 134 -5.34 1.65 -8.12
C PHE A 134 -4.77 2.54 -7.01
N PHE A 135 -3.46 2.46 -6.72
CA PHE A 135 -2.86 3.26 -5.66
C PHE A 135 -2.74 4.75 -6.04
N ARG A 136 -2.55 5.06 -7.33
CA ARG A 136 -2.58 6.46 -7.80
C ARG A 136 -3.96 7.07 -7.57
N THR A 137 -5.01 6.38 -8.01
CA THR A 137 -6.40 6.79 -7.75
C THR A 137 -6.69 6.89 -6.25
N TYR A 138 -6.14 5.98 -5.44
CA TYR A 138 -6.25 6.05 -3.99
C TYR A 138 -5.65 7.35 -3.42
N LEU A 139 -4.46 7.74 -3.88
CA LEU A 139 -3.78 8.95 -3.43
C LEU A 139 -4.52 10.22 -3.87
N GLU A 140 -5.10 10.25 -5.07
CA GLU A 140 -5.86 11.40 -5.58
C GLU A 140 -7.14 11.67 -4.76
N ASN A 141 -7.78 10.62 -4.27
CA ASN A 141 -8.99 10.74 -3.45
C ASN A 141 -8.67 10.94 -1.96
N PHE A 142 -7.40 10.89 -1.54
CA PHE A 142 -7.02 11.08 -0.15
C PHE A 142 -7.26 12.56 0.27
N PRO A 143 -7.83 12.85 1.46
CA PRO A 143 -8.15 11.94 2.58
C PRO A 143 -9.58 11.36 2.58
N GLU A 144 -10.44 11.72 1.62
CA GLU A 144 -11.84 11.29 1.58
C GLU A 144 -12.01 9.96 0.82
N ARG A 145 -12.04 8.85 1.54
CA ARG A 145 -12.04 7.52 0.94
C ARG A 145 -13.43 6.91 0.92
N PRO A 146 -13.97 6.53 -0.26
CA PRO A 146 -15.18 5.73 -0.34
C PRO A 146 -14.88 4.29 0.10
N LEU A 147 -15.42 3.88 1.25
CA LEU A 147 -15.28 2.51 1.75
C LEU A 147 -16.65 1.85 1.81
N VAL A 148 -16.75 0.61 1.31
CA VAL A 148 -17.95 -0.20 1.51
C VAL A 148 -18.08 -0.57 2.98
N LYS A 149 -19.24 -0.32 3.56
CA LYS A 149 -19.62 -0.80 4.89
C LYS A 149 -20.20 -2.20 4.77
N PHE A 150 -19.45 -3.16 5.31
CA PHE A 150 -19.86 -4.55 5.43
C PHE A 150 -20.41 -4.86 6.82
N LYS A 151 -21.15 -5.96 6.92
CA LYS A 151 -21.51 -6.62 8.18
C LYS A 151 -20.94 -8.03 8.21
N LYS A 152 -20.46 -8.48 9.37
CA LYS A 152 -19.97 -9.86 9.55
C LYS A 152 -21.07 -10.87 9.21
N HIS A 153 -20.69 -11.95 8.53
CA HIS A 153 -21.55 -13.01 7.96
C HIS A 153 -22.48 -12.56 6.82
N GLN A 154 -22.30 -11.36 6.28
CA GLN A 154 -23.04 -10.91 5.12
C GLN A 154 -22.56 -11.64 3.85
N LEU A 155 -23.51 -12.09 3.03
CA LEU A 155 -23.25 -12.57 1.67
C LEU A 155 -23.14 -11.39 0.70
N THR A 156 -22.11 -11.43 -0.14
CA THR A 156 -21.87 -10.42 -1.18
C THR A 156 -21.22 -11.06 -2.41
N ARG A 157 -21.12 -10.31 -3.49
CA ARG A 157 -20.28 -10.69 -4.65
C ARG A 157 -19.01 -9.86 -4.66
N THR A 158 -17.91 -10.48 -5.05
CA THR A 158 -16.60 -9.82 -5.16
C THR A 158 -15.86 -10.39 -6.36
N ILE A 159 -15.22 -9.52 -7.15
CA ILE A 159 -14.41 -9.92 -8.29
C ILE A 159 -13.19 -10.69 -7.80
N TYR A 160 -12.95 -11.86 -8.38
CA TYR A 160 -11.72 -12.63 -8.23
C TYR A 160 -11.37 -13.22 -9.59
N ASP A 161 -10.14 -13.04 -10.05
CA ASP A 161 -9.67 -13.53 -11.36
C ASP A 161 -10.66 -13.18 -12.49
N ASN A 162 -11.05 -11.89 -12.53
CA ASN A 162 -11.99 -11.30 -13.49
C ASN A 162 -13.43 -11.87 -13.49
N ASN A 163 -13.80 -12.67 -12.48
CA ASN A 163 -15.15 -13.23 -12.35
C ASN A 163 -15.82 -12.80 -11.05
N TRP A 164 -17.14 -12.64 -11.10
CA TRP A 164 -17.95 -12.37 -9.91
C TRP A 164 -18.13 -13.65 -9.10
N GLU A 165 -17.52 -13.68 -7.92
CA GLU A 165 -17.59 -14.83 -7.03
C GLU A 165 -18.48 -14.55 -5.82
N ARG A 166 -19.17 -15.59 -5.33
CA ARG A 166 -19.94 -15.51 -4.09
C ARG A 166 -19.00 -15.50 -2.90
N THR A 167 -19.20 -14.54 -2.01
CA THR A 167 -18.32 -14.33 -0.86
C THR A 167 -19.10 -14.10 0.42
N ILE A 168 -18.52 -14.51 1.55
CA ILE A 168 -19.02 -14.23 2.89
C ILE A 168 -18.01 -13.34 3.62
N VAL A 169 -18.51 -12.29 4.26
CA VAL A 169 -17.72 -11.45 5.16
C VAL A 169 -17.41 -12.22 6.44
N LEU A 170 -16.15 -12.59 6.65
CA LEU A 170 -15.70 -13.27 7.86
C LEU A 170 -15.35 -12.29 8.98
N ASP A 171 -14.73 -11.16 8.64
CA ASP A 171 -14.32 -10.17 9.63
C ASP A 171 -14.08 -8.80 9.02
N ILE A 172 -14.03 -7.77 9.86
CA ILE A 172 -13.79 -6.39 9.43
C ILE A 172 -12.81 -5.77 10.42
N ASP A 173 -11.73 -5.20 9.90
CA ASP A 173 -10.68 -4.56 10.68
C ASP A 173 -10.27 -3.27 9.98
N GLY A 174 -10.49 -2.12 10.62
CA GLY A 174 -10.16 -0.81 10.04
C GLY A 174 -10.72 -0.65 8.62
N SER A 175 -9.84 -0.42 7.65
CA SER A 175 -10.11 -0.28 6.21
C SER A 175 -10.13 -1.61 5.44
N LEU A 176 -9.89 -2.74 6.10
CA LEU A 176 -9.85 -4.08 5.50
C LEU A 176 -11.10 -4.89 5.85
N VAL A 177 -11.44 -5.82 4.96
CA VAL A 177 -12.49 -6.83 5.15
C VAL A 177 -11.93 -8.20 4.81
N LYS A 178 -12.16 -9.18 5.70
CA LYS A 178 -11.78 -10.57 5.48
C LYS A 178 -12.93 -11.28 4.77
N MET A 179 -12.68 -11.71 3.54
CA MET A 179 -13.66 -12.38 2.69
C MET A 179 -13.33 -13.86 2.56
N HIS A 180 -14.36 -14.71 2.53
CA HIS A 180 -14.28 -16.11 2.12
C HIS A 180 -14.94 -16.28 0.76
N PHE A 181 -14.18 -16.69 -0.24
CA PHE A 181 -14.66 -17.05 -1.57
C PHE A 181 -15.20 -18.48 -1.53
N ILE A 182 -16.53 -18.62 -1.45
CA ILE A 182 -17.21 -19.88 -1.11
C ILE A 182 -16.82 -21.00 -2.07
N ASP A 183 -16.87 -20.72 -3.37
CA ASP A 183 -16.70 -21.73 -4.42
C ASP A 183 -15.21 -22.10 -4.63
N LYS A 184 -14.26 -21.29 -4.12
CA LYS A 184 -12.81 -21.51 -4.23
C LYS A 184 -12.15 -21.95 -2.93
N ASP A 185 -12.87 -21.85 -1.82
CA ASP A 185 -12.36 -22.01 -0.45
C ASP A 185 -11.12 -21.15 -0.14
N ILE A 186 -11.11 -19.91 -0.63
CA ILE A 186 -10.01 -18.95 -0.41
C ILE A 186 -10.45 -17.91 0.60
N ILE A 187 -9.58 -17.60 1.56
CA ILE A 187 -9.79 -16.54 2.54
C ILE A 187 -8.75 -15.45 2.29
N GLN A 188 -9.20 -14.20 2.13
CA GLN A 188 -8.32 -13.08 1.82
C GLN A 188 -8.78 -11.79 2.53
N TRP A 189 -7.81 -10.99 2.99
CA TRP A 189 -8.06 -9.61 3.40
C TRP A 189 -8.03 -8.69 2.17
N ILE A 190 -9.10 -7.90 2.01
CA ILE A 190 -9.29 -7.00 0.87
C ILE A 190 -9.55 -5.59 1.39
N TYR A 191 -8.97 -4.59 0.74
CA TYR A 191 -9.23 -3.19 1.06
C TYR A 191 -10.66 -2.78 0.65
N ARG A 192 -11.45 -2.25 1.59
CA ARG A 192 -12.90 -1.95 1.41
C ARG A 192 -13.24 -0.91 0.35
N GLY A 193 -12.25 -0.14 -0.12
CA GLY A 193 -12.39 0.84 -1.19
C GLY A 193 -11.95 0.32 -2.56
N CYS A 194 -11.68 -0.99 -2.72
CA CYS A 194 -11.32 -1.53 -4.01
C CYS A 194 -12.56 -1.73 -4.91
N GLU A 195 -12.37 -1.56 -6.22
CA GLU A 195 -13.41 -1.71 -7.26
C GLU A 195 -13.88 -3.16 -7.44
N ARG A 196 -13.25 -4.13 -6.75
CA ARG A 196 -13.66 -5.54 -6.78
C ARG A 196 -15.03 -5.77 -6.14
N PHE A 197 -15.56 -4.80 -5.39
CA PHE A 197 -16.89 -4.92 -4.78
C PHE A 197 -17.97 -4.37 -5.69
N GLU A 198 -19.04 -5.14 -5.86
CA GLU A 198 -20.20 -4.82 -6.70
C GLU A 198 -20.75 -3.41 -6.45
N LEU A 199 -20.81 -3.03 -5.17
CA LEU A 199 -21.33 -1.73 -4.78
C LEU A 199 -20.46 -0.55 -5.23
N LEU A 200 -19.14 -0.75 -5.39
CA LEU A 200 -18.24 0.28 -5.88
C LEU A 200 -18.16 0.28 -7.41
N SER A 201 -18.25 -0.88 -8.06
CA SER A 201 -18.31 -0.91 -9.54
C SER A 201 -19.51 -0.13 -10.08
N ASP A 202 -20.64 -0.14 -9.37
CA ASP A 202 -21.84 0.61 -9.76
C ASP A 202 -21.72 2.14 -9.53
N LEU A 203 -20.73 2.60 -8.77
CA LEU A 203 -20.49 4.02 -8.47
C LEU A 203 -19.46 4.66 -9.43
N VAL A 204 -18.68 3.85 -10.15
CA VAL A 204 -17.61 4.30 -11.04
C VAL A 204 -18.02 4.06 -12.49
N ASP A 205 -18.86 4.95 -13.05
CA ASP A 205 -19.06 5.07 -14.52
C ASP A 205 -17.92 5.97 -15.06
N TRP A 206 -16.85 5.40 -15.63
CA TRP A 206 -15.72 6.19 -16.19
C TRP A 206 -16.08 6.94 -17.48
N ASP A 207 -17.22 6.65 -18.11
CA ASP A 207 -17.58 7.12 -19.46
C ASP A 207 -18.61 8.27 -19.50
N THR A 208 -19.04 8.82 -18.37
CA THR A 208 -19.92 10.00 -18.38
C THR A 208 -19.56 11.01 -17.31
N GLU A 209 -19.25 12.24 -17.72
CA GLU A 209 -19.11 13.46 -16.88
C GLU A 209 -20.41 13.88 -16.17
N LYS A 210 -21.35 12.96 -15.95
CA LYS A 210 -22.60 13.23 -15.27
C LYS A 210 -22.74 12.27 -14.09
N PRO A 211 -22.62 12.75 -12.83
CA PRO A 211 -22.96 11.93 -11.68
C PRO A 211 -24.43 11.53 -11.84
N ARG A 212 -24.69 10.22 -11.99
CA ARG A 212 -26.04 9.71 -11.84
C ARG A 212 -26.49 10.07 -10.43
N LYS A 213 -27.57 10.85 -10.32
CA LYS A 213 -28.14 11.22 -9.01
C LYS A 213 -28.32 9.93 -8.21
N CYS A 214 -27.57 9.79 -7.11
CA CYS A 214 -27.86 8.84 -6.07
C CYS A 214 -29.35 8.94 -5.77
N ARG A 215 -30.14 7.94 -6.16
CA ARG A 215 -31.39 7.70 -5.43
C ARG A 215 -30.92 7.50 -4.01
N ARG A 216 -31.27 8.42 -3.11
CA ARG A 216 -31.08 8.24 -1.66
C ARG A 216 -31.85 6.99 -1.29
N LEU A 217 -31.20 5.84 -1.42
CA LEU A 217 -31.68 4.57 -0.91
C LEU A 217 -31.53 4.71 0.60
N VAL A 218 -32.66 4.96 1.25
CA VAL A 218 -32.79 4.79 2.70
C VAL A 218 -32.22 3.40 3.00
N PRO A 219 -31.26 3.25 3.94
CA PRO A 219 -30.64 1.96 4.17
C PRO A 219 -31.69 0.97 4.63
N LEU A 220 -31.98 -0.04 3.82
CA LEU A 220 -32.49 -1.30 4.37
C LEU A 220 -31.37 -1.83 5.26
N THR A 221 -31.69 -2.12 6.52
CA THR A 221 -30.77 -2.41 7.65
C THR A 221 -29.82 -3.60 7.48
N TYR A 222 -29.70 -4.15 6.26
CA TYR A 222 -28.98 -5.38 5.94
C TYR A 222 -28.16 -5.33 4.64
N GLN A 223 -28.16 -4.23 3.89
CA GLN A 223 -27.39 -4.12 2.64
C GLN A 223 -26.08 -3.34 2.82
N PRO A 224 -25.02 -3.70 2.06
CA PRO A 224 -23.78 -2.93 2.08
C PRO A 224 -24.05 -1.56 1.46
N PHE A 225 -23.43 -0.52 1.99
CA PHE A 225 -23.50 0.83 1.43
C PHE A 225 -22.12 1.50 1.47
N VAL A 226 -21.85 2.47 0.58
CA VAL A 226 -20.57 3.20 0.56
C VAL A 226 -20.62 4.35 1.55
N LEU A 227 -19.62 4.43 2.40
CA LEU A 227 -19.40 5.56 3.29
C LEU A 227 -18.12 6.29 2.87
N PHE A 228 -18.22 7.60 2.68
CA PHE A 228 -17.06 8.47 2.60
C PHE A 228 -16.48 8.63 4.01
N THR A 229 -15.27 8.12 4.20
CA THR A 229 -14.54 8.26 5.46
C THR A 229 -13.50 9.34 5.31
N ARG A 230 -13.62 10.40 6.11
CA ARG A 230 -12.55 11.36 6.37
C ARG A 230 -12.04 11.07 7.77
N ASP A 231 -10.83 10.55 7.87
CA ASP A 231 -10.17 10.41 9.16
C ASP A 231 -9.59 11.77 9.55
N SER A 232 -10.08 12.32 10.67
CA SER A 232 -9.75 13.68 11.12
C SER A 232 -8.28 13.83 11.49
N GLU A 233 -7.64 12.79 12.03
CA GLU A 233 -6.22 12.85 12.42
C GLU A 233 -5.32 12.89 11.18
N THR A 234 -5.62 12.03 10.20
CA THR A 234 -4.89 12.03 8.92
C THR A 234 -5.21 13.24 8.06
N ALA A 235 -6.45 13.75 8.09
CA ALA A 235 -6.82 14.97 7.38
C ALA A 235 -6.06 16.20 7.91
N VAL A 236 -5.95 16.38 9.23
CA VAL A 236 -5.21 17.51 9.84
C VAL A 236 -3.73 17.46 9.44
N PHE A 237 -3.12 16.27 9.44
CA PHE A 237 -1.74 16.10 8.97
C PHE A 237 -1.59 16.54 7.50
N TYR A 238 -2.48 16.08 6.61
CA TYR A 238 -2.41 16.45 5.20
C TYR A 238 -2.71 17.92 4.92
N ASP A 239 -3.71 18.48 5.61
CA ASP A 239 -4.05 19.90 5.51
C ASP A 239 -2.85 20.77 5.97
N SER A 240 -2.09 20.33 6.98
CA SER A 240 -0.87 21.02 7.43
C SER A 240 0.30 20.95 6.44
N VAL A 241 0.43 19.85 5.68
CA VAL A 241 1.48 19.68 4.66
C VAL A 241 1.13 20.42 3.36
N SER A 242 -0.15 20.48 2.99
CA SER A 242 -0.62 21.13 1.77
C SER A 242 -0.71 22.66 1.87
N PHE A 243 -0.77 23.23 3.07
CA PHE A 243 -0.62 24.68 3.31
C PHE A 243 0.79 25.24 2.98
N GLY A 244 1.77 24.39 2.67
CA GLY A 244 3.13 24.77 2.27
C GLY A 244 3.32 25.02 0.76
N LYS A 245 2.30 24.84 -0.09
CA LYS A 245 2.37 25.28 -1.50
C LYS A 245 2.01 26.76 -1.57
N SER A 246 3.02 27.61 -1.75
CA SER A 246 2.86 29.06 -1.88
C SER A 246 1.91 29.42 -3.02
N ASN A 247 1.02 30.37 -2.74
CA ASN A 247 0.17 31.07 -3.69
C ASN A 247 1.01 31.99 -4.60
N ASP A 248 1.94 31.45 -5.38
CA ASP A 248 2.67 32.21 -6.40
C ASP A 248 2.05 31.96 -7.77
N ASP A 249 0.78 32.33 -7.93
CA ASP A 249 0.18 32.52 -9.27
C ASP A 249 -1.10 33.36 -9.19
N LYS A 250 -0.98 34.55 -8.63
CA LYS A 250 -1.90 35.66 -8.93
C LYS A 250 -1.11 36.95 -8.92
N PHE A 251 -0.57 37.35 -10.07
CA PHE A 251 -0.53 38.75 -10.55
C PHE A 251 0.28 38.79 -11.84
N VAL A 252 -0.38 38.63 -12.99
CA VAL A 252 -0.03 39.41 -14.19
C VAL A 252 -1.33 39.89 -14.81
N LYS A 253 -1.41 41.21 -14.97
CA LYS A 253 -2.49 41.98 -15.58
C LYS A 253 -2.69 41.64 -17.06
#